data_AF-A0A382NWN8-F1
#
_entry.id   AF-A0A382NWN8-F1
#
_cell.length_a   1.000
_cell.length_b   1.000
_cell.length_c   1.000
_cell.angle_alpha   90.00
_cell.angle_beta   90.00
_cell.angle_gamma   90.00
#
_symmetry.space_group_name_H-M   'P 1'
#
loop_
_entity.id
_entity.type
_entity.pdbx_description
1 polymer ?
#
loop_
_entity_poly.entity_id
_entity_poly.type
_entity_poly.pdbx_seq_one_letter_code
_entity_poly.pdbx_strand_id
1 'polypeptide(L)'
;MNHKMALRHLSNADQKMGKLIDKFGPPNFNLMNNYYESLVRSIVYQQLSGKAASIIYERFLDLFVFDIYPKPKDVLAVSIETLRSSGLSYQKVNYIRDLSEKWQDG
;
A
#
# COMPACT_ATOMS: atom_id res chain seq x y z
N MET A 1 -17.37 -7.41 6.41
CA MET A 1 -16.88 -7.54 7.80
C MET A 1 -17.70 -6.62 8.70
N ASN A 2 -18.25 -7.09 9.84
CA ASN A 2 -19.11 -6.26 10.69
C ASN A 2 -18.26 -5.45 11.69
N HIS A 3 -17.82 -4.26 11.30
CA HIS A 3 -16.95 -3.40 12.12
C HIS A 3 -17.58 -3.05 13.47
N LYS A 4 -18.90 -2.91 13.55
CA LYS A 4 -19.61 -2.62 14.81
C LYS A 4 -19.47 -3.76 15.83
N MET A 5 -19.58 -5.01 15.37
CA MET A 5 -19.39 -6.18 16.23
C MET A 5 -17.94 -6.30 16.72
N ALA A 6 -16.97 -6.06 15.84
CA ALA A 6 -15.55 -6.08 16.20
C ALA A 6 -15.20 -5.00 17.25
N LEU A 7 -15.69 -3.78 17.06
CA LEU A 7 -15.47 -2.68 18.01
C LEU A 7 -16.11 -2.98 19.37
N ARG A 8 -17.36 -3.49 19.38
CA ARG A 8 -18.02 -3.88 20.63
C ARG A 8 -17.27 -4.99 21.36
N HIS A 9 -16.78 -5.99 20.62
CA HIS A 9 -15.99 -7.06 21.21
C HIS A 9 -14.69 -6.52 21.84
N LEU A 10 -13.95 -5.65 21.13
CA LEU A 10 -12.71 -5.05 21.64
C LEU A 10 -12.97 -4.18 22.88
N SER A 11 -14.00 -3.33 22.88
CA SER A 11 -14.33 -2.50 24.04
C SER A 11 -14.71 -3.32 25.27
N ASN A 12 -15.37 -4.46 25.08
CA ASN A 12 -15.75 -5.37 26.17
C ASN A 12 -14.57 -6.21 26.68
N ALA A 13 -13.65 -6.59 25.81
CA ALA A 13 -12.50 -7.42 26.15
C ALA A 13 -11.35 -6.63 26.79
N ASP A 14 -11.18 -5.35 26.45
CA ASP A 14 -10.11 -4.49 26.95
C ASP A 14 -10.61 -3.06 27.23
N GLN A 15 -10.59 -2.66 28.50
CA GLN A 15 -11.02 -1.33 28.95
C GLN A 15 -10.16 -0.20 28.39
N LYS A 16 -8.85 -0.41 28.16
CA LYS A 16 -7.98 0.59 27.54
C LYS A 16 -8.37 0.77 26.08
N MET A 17 -8.66 -0.31 25.37
CA MET A 17 -9.17 -0.24 23.99
C MET A 17 -10.54 0.44 23.93
N GLY A 18 -11.44 0.15 24.89
CA GLY A 18 -12.72 0.85 25.03
C GLY A 18 -12.55 2.37 25.12
N LYS A 19 -11.68 2.85 26.01
CA LYS A 19 -11.37 4.28 26.15
C LYS A 19 -10.82 4.91 24.86
N LEU A 20 -10.01 4.18 24.10
CA LEU A 20 -9.46 4.66 22.83
C LEU A 20 -10.55 4.73 21.76
N ILE A 21 -11.42 3.73 21.67
CA ILE A 21 -12.55 3.69 20.73
C ILE A 21 -13.53 4.82 21.04
N ASP A 22 -13.84 5.07 22.32
CA ASP A 22 -14.72 6.17 22.73
C ASP A 22 -14.11 7.54 22.39
N LYS A 23 -12.78 7.68 22.56
CA LYS A 23 -12.06 8.93 22.29
C LYS A 23 -11.91 9.24 20.80
N PHE A 24 -11.58 8.24 19.98
CA PHE A 24 -11.21 8.44 18.57
C PHE A 24 -12.30 7.99 17.58
N GLY A 25 -13.33 7.30 18.07
CA GLY A 25 -14.39 6.74 17.24
C GLY A 25 -13.95 5.49 16.45
N PRO A 26 -14.80 5.00 15.54
CA PRO A 26 -14.47 3.88 14.67
C PRO A 26 -13.31 4.26 13.73
N PRO A 27 -12.35 3.34 13.48
CA PRO A 27 -11.30 3.58 12.52
C PRO A 27 -11.87 3.73 11.10
N ASN A 28 -11.26 4.61 10.31
CA ASN A 28 -11.56 4.72 8.89
C ASN A 28 -10.72 3.72 8.10
N PHE A 29 -11.38 2.73 7.51
CA PHE A 29 -10.77 1.78 6.59
C PHE A 29 -10.93 2.32 5.16
N ASN A 30 -9.97 3.13 4.71
CA ASN A 30 -9.90 3.55 3.31
C ASN A 30 -9.55 2.34 2.44
N LEU A 31 -10.57 1.65 1.93
CA LEU A 31 -10.39 0.48 1.07
C LEU A 31 -9.90 0.91 -0.32
N MET A 32 -8.87 0.22 -0.81
CA MET A 32 -8.40 0.36 -2.19
C MET A 32 -9.01 -0.75 -3.04
N ASN A 33 -9.70 -0.38 -4.12
CA ASN A 33 -10.36 -1.33 -5.01
C ASN A 33 -9.38 -2.01 -5.98
N ASN A 34 -8.24 -1.36 -6.26
CA ASN A 34 -7.18 -1.93 -7.07
C ASN A 34 -6.23 -2.75 -6.18
N TYR A 35 -6.39 -4.07 -6.18
CA TYR A 35 -5.60 -4.98 -5.35
C TYR A 35 -4.11 -4.99 -5.73
N TYR A 36 -3.79 -4.92 -7.03
CA TYR A 36 -2.40 -4.83 -7.48
C TYR A 36 -1.72 -3.57 -6.95
N GLU A 37 -2.39 -2.42 -7.12
CA GLU A 37 -1.93 -1.15 -6.55
C GLU A 37 -1.75 -1.24 -5.03
N SER A 38 -2.72 -1.82 -4.32
CA SER A 38 -2.64 -1.99 -2.87
C SER A 38 -1.39 -2.78 -2.46
N LEU A 39 -1.05 -3.84 -3.19
CA LEU A 39 0.15 -4.66 -2.90
C LEU A 39 1.45 -3.91 -3.22
N VAL A 40 1.52 -3.24 -4.36
CA VAL A 40 2.69 -2.39 -4.70
C VAL A 40 2.87 -1.31 -3.65
N ARG A 41 1.80 -0.59 -3.29
CA ARG A 41 1.84 0.43 -2.23
C ARG A 41 2.28 -0.15 -0.89
N SER A 42 1.80 -1.33 -0.50
CA SER A 42 2.26 -2.02 0.69
C SER A 42 3.77 -2.27 0.66
N ILE A 43 4.34 -2.72 -0.47
CA ILE A 43 5.79 -2.91 -0.63
C ILE A 43 6.53 -1.57 -0.49
N VAL A 44 6.06 -0.51 -1.14
CA VAL A 44 6.68 0.83 -1.06
C VAL A 44 6.73 1.33 0.38
N TYR A 45 5.68 1.11 1.18
CA TYR A 45 5.55 1.63 2.55
C TYR A 45 6.32 0.85 3.62
N GLN A 46 6.86 -0.34 3.30
CA GLN A 46 7.62 -1.14 4.26
C GLN A 46 8.80 -0.37 4.87
N GLN A 47 8.92 -0.42 6.20
CA GLN A 47 10.05 0.14 6.97
C GLN A 47 10.29 1.64 6.78
N LEU A 48 9.25 2.40 6.41
CA LEU A 48 9.33 3.86 6.23
C LEU A 48 8.25 4.58 7.05
N SER A 49 8.50 5.85 7.35
CA SER A 49 7.43 6.74 7.82
C SER A 49 6.40 6.95 6.70
N GLY A 50 5.14 7.22 7.07
CA GLY A 50 4.07 7.43 6.10
C GLY A 50 4.36 8.57 5.12
N LYS A 51 5.03 9.64 5.58
CA LYS A 51 5.43 10.79 4.76
C LYS A 51 6.56 10.46 3.77
N ALA A 52 7.57 9.71 4.20
CA ALA A 52 8.64 9.30 3.30
C ALA A 52 8.11 8.34 2.22
N ALA A 53 7.27 7.39 2.62
CA ALA A 53 6.67 6.43 1.72
C ALA A 53 5.71 7.09 0.71
N SER A 54 4.92 8.10 1.10
CA SER A 54 4.03 8.80 0.17
C SER A 54 4.81 9.52 -0.93
N ILE A 55 5.91 10.20 -0.59
CA ILE A 55 6.76 10.90 -1.57
C ILE A 55 7.38 9.90 -2.55
N ILE A 56 7.88 8.76 -2.08
CA ILE A 56 8.45 7.73 -2.96
C ILE A 56 7.36 7.12 -3.85
N TYR A 57 6.17 6.90 -3.30
CA TYR A 57 5.03 6.37 -4.05
C TYR A 57 4.56 7.32 -5.15
N GLU A 58 4.45 8.62 -4.87
CA GLU A 58 4.13 9.66 -5.86
C GLU A 58 5.18 9.69 -6.97
N ARG A 59 6.47 9.73 -6.62
CA ARG A 59 7.55 9.68 -7.62
C ARG A 59 7.58 8.40 -8.45
N PHE A 60 7.15 7.27 -7.87
CA PHE A 60 7.01 6.02 -8.61
C PHE A 60 5.87 6.14 -9.63
N LEU A 61 4.73 6.72 -9.23
CA LEU A 61 3.61 6.97 -10.15
C LEU A 61 3.98 7.94 -11.27
N ASP A 62 4.78 8.98 -10.97
CA ASP A 62 5.25 9.97 -11.95
C ASP A 62 6.14 9.35 -13.06
N LEU A 63 6.63 8.12 -12.89
CA LEU A 63 7.32 7.38 -13.96
C LEU A 63 6.37 6.93 -15.08
N PHE A 64 5.07 6.98 -14.84
CA PHE A 64 4.05 6.46 -15.74
C PHE A 64 3.09 7.59 -16.15
N VAL A 65 3.06 7.93 -17.44
CA VAL A 65 2.26 9.04 -17.98
C VAL A 65 0.83 8.56 -18.30
N PHE A 66 0.12 8.03 -17.30
CA PHE A 66 -1.22 7.49 -17.47
C PHE A 66 -2.22 8.16 -16.52
N ASP A 67 -3.45 8.35 -16.97
CA ASP A 67 -4.58 8.80 -16.12
C ASP A 67 -5.05 7.71 -15.13
N ILE A 68 -4.52 6.50 -15.25
CA ILE A 68 -4.83 5.33 -14.43
C ILE A 68 -3.54 4.70 -13.89
N TYR A 69 -3.67 3.96 -12.78
CA TYR A 69 -2.54 3.24 -12.18
C TYR A 69 -1.83 2.31 -13.19
N PRO A 70 -0.48 2.25 -13.22
CA PRO A 70 0.26 1.42 -14.17
C PRO A 70 -0.12 -0.05 -14.07
N LYS A 71 -0.27 -0.72 -15.22
CA LYS A 71 -0.50 -2.16 -15.25
C LYS A 71 0.82 -2.89 -14.95
N PRO A 72 0.78 -4.16 -14.50
CA PRO A 72 1.99 -4.93 -14.26
C PRO A 72 2.98 -4.95 -15.43
N LYS A 73 2.47 -5.00 -16.66
CA LYS A 73 3.31 -4.96 -17.88
C LYS A 73 4.06 -3.65 -18.06
N ASP A 74 3.46 -2.54 -17.63
CA ASP A 74 4.05 -1.21 -17.75
C ASP A 74 5.20 -1.10 -16.75
N VAL A 75 5.01 -1.62 -15.53
CA VAL A 75 6.07 -1.70 -14.52
C VAL A 75 7.24 -2.58 -14.96
N LEU A 76 6.96 -3.72 -15.60
CA LEU A 76 8.01 -4.63 -16.10
C LEU A 76 8.81 -4.07 -17.27
N ALA A 77 8.21 -3.17 -18.07
CA ALA A 77 8.86 -2.49 -19.19
C ALA A 77 9.84 -1.39 -18.74
N VAL A 78 9.76 -0.91 -17.49
CA VAL A 78 10.67 0.09 -16.94
C VAL A 78 11.92 -0.60 -16.38
N SER A 79 13.09 -0.01 -16.64
CA SER A 79 14.37 -0.52 -16.12
C SER A 79 14.43 -0.43 -14.59
N ILE A 80 15.25 -1.29 -13.98
CA ILE A 80 15.45 -1.29 -12.52
C ILE A 80 15.99 0.06 -12.07
N GLU A 81 16.90 0.66 -12.83
CA GLU A 81 17.52 1.95 -12.54
C GLU A 81 16.50 3.08 -12.52
N THR A 82 15.58 3.11 -13.49
CA THR A 82 14.48 4.10 -13.54
C THR A 82 13.48 3.88 -12.41
N LEU A 83 13.13 2.63 -12.08
CA LEU A 83 12.29 2.36 -10.91
C LEU A 83 12.96 2.87 -9.62
N ARG A 84 14.27 2.68 -9.49
CA ARG A 84 15.05 3.17 -8.33
C ARG A 84 15.14 4.69 -8.27
N SER A 85 15.09 5.43 -9.38
CA SER A 85 15.16 6.89 -9.35
C SER A 85 13.97 7.54 -8.63
N SER A 86 12.88 6.80 -8.40
CA SER A 86 11.77 7.25 -7.54
C SER A 86 12.10 7.25 -6.03
N GLY A 87 13.21 6.62 -5.63
CA GLY A 87 13.63 6.45 -4.22
C GLY A 87 13.43 5.04 -3.66
N LEU A 88 13.05 4.07 -4.50
CA LEU A 88 12.93 2.67 -4.11
C LEU A 88 14.30 2.02 -3.86
N SER A 89 14.36 1.16 -2.85
CA SER A 89 15.52 0.28 -2.64
C SER A 89 15.55 -0.82 -3.70
N TYR A 90 16.69 -1.51 -3.83
CA TYR A 90 16.86 -2.58 -4.83
C TYR A 90 15.88 -3.73 -4.53
N GLN A 91 15.78 -4.08 -3.25
CA GLN A 91 14.88 -5.09 -2.75
C GLN A 91 13.41 -4.78 -3.05
N LYS A 92 12.97 -3.52 -2.85
CA LYS A 92 11.59 -3.11 -3.18
C LYS A 92 11.31 -3.17 -4.68
N VAL A 93 12.27 -2.79 -5.52
CA VAL A 93 12.12 -2.93 -6.98
C VAL A 93 11.97 -4.41 -7.36
N ASN A 94 12.80 -5.30 -6.82
CA ASN A 94 12.69 -6.73 -7.11
C ASN A 94 11.34 -7.30 -6.66
N TYR A 95 10.84 -6.92 -5.49
CA TYR A 95 9.53 -7.37 -5.01
C TYR A 95 8.38 -6.87 -5.87
N ILE A 96 8.43 -5.61 -6.32
CA ILE A 96 7.40 -5.05 -7.20
C ILE A 96 7.45 -5.76 -8.56
N ARG A 97 8.63 -6.06 -9.10
CA ARG A 97 8.77 -6.80 -10.36
C ARG A 97 8.29 -8.24 -10.24
N ASP A 98 8.70 -8.97 -9.22
CA ASP A 98 8.23 -10.33 -8.93
C ASP A 98 6.71 -10.38 -8.75
N LEU A 99 6.14 -9.42 -8.02
CA LEU A 99 4.69 -9.25 -7.91
C LEU A 99 4.05 -9.02 -9.29
N SER A 100 4.67 -8.20 -10.14
CA SER A 100 4.14 -7.86 -11.46
C SER A 100 4.20 -9.02 -12.43
N GLU A 101 5.24 -9.85 -12.37
CA GLU A 101 5.37 -11.10 -13.13
C GLU A 101 4.27 -12.07 -12.71
N LYS A 102 4.17 -12.38 -11.41
CA LYS A 102 3.14 -13.29 -10.88
C LYS A 102 1.72 -12.82 -11.16
N TRP A 103 1.48 -11.51 -11.12
CA TRP A 103 0.16 -10.95 -11.46
C TRP A 103 -0.25 -11.23 -12.91
N GLN A 104 0.70 -11.32 -13.84
CA GLN A 104 0.41 -11.68 -15.23
C GLN A 104 0.19 -13.17 -15.41
N ASP A 105 0.92 -14.00 -14.65
CA ASP A 105 0.89 -15.45 -14.76
C ASP A 105 -0.38 -16.09 -14.14
N GLY A 106 -1.06 -15.38 -13.24
CA GLY A 106 -2.31 -15.81 -12.58
C GLY A 106 -2.08 -16.52 -11.25
#